data_AF-A0A7S3GBV8-F1
#
_entry.id   AF-A0A7S3GBV8-F1
#
_cell.length_a   1.000
_cell.length_b   1.000
_cell.length_c   1.000
_cell.angle_alpha   90.00
_cell.angle_beta   90.00
_cell.angle_gamma   90.00
#
_symmetry.space_group_name_H-M   'P 1'
#
loop_
_entity.id
_entity.type
_entity.pdbx_description
1 polymer ?
#
loop_
_entity_poly.entity_id
_entity_poly.type
_entity_poly.pdbx_seq_one_letter_code
_entity_poly.pdbx_strand_id
1 'polypeptide(L)'
;AHTKGQEGEGEGEGVANISLVPPFTSPDMAGHVESFISVLERETEMVSELLEEETESKWARLALLFLLESRPRPSLGWKVEGGHAIAEEEKQAWLDRSEKAKAIVSDLVRLDEKRGGHYRDLLSTILLKAASDEALLSRFEKKEEEGSVITHYPSSPTLHLSHMGLTRLSGSNIAPLIFVEDIRLDGNHIKDTRALSLLSMLRRLSIKGNGMRKLRGVRLLQHLEEVDVSDNDIDKKEGIEELKEVASLKRVALSGNPVVDCTEEEKAELVSYLGEGKEIEL
;
A
#
# COMPACT_ATOMS: atom_id res chain seq x y z
N ALA A 1 -4.31 -61.96 -11.71
CA ALA A 1 -4.27 -62.11 -13.18
C ALA A 1 -4.16 -60.71 -13.77
N HIS A 2 -2.95 -60.21 -14.03
CA HIS A 2 -2.23 -60.31 -15.31
C HIS A 2 -3.04 -59.77 -16.50
N THR A 3 -2.69 -58.57 -16.94
CA THR A 3 -2.21 -58.31 -18.31
C THR A 3 -1.17 -57.19 -18.30
N LYS A 4 -0.14 -57.41 -19.12
CA LYS A 4 1.08 -56.62 -19.30
C LYS A 4 0.83 -55.41 -20.21
N GLY A 5 1.75 -54.44 -20.13
CA GLY A 5 1.72 -53.20 -20.89
C GLY A 5 2.29 -53.25 -22.29
N GLN A 6 2.39 -52.06 -22.88
CA GLN A 6 3.26 -51.75 -24.01
C GLN A 6 3.60 -50.26 -23.98
N GLU A 7 4.89 -49.99 -24.13
CA GLU A 7 5.53 -48.67 -24.21
C GLU A 7 5.16 -47.93 -25.49
N GLY A 8 5.20 -46.60 -25.42
CA GLY A 8 5.13 -45.68 -26.54
C GLY A 8 5.52 -44.28 -26.06
N GLU A 9 6.79 -43.95 -26.26
CA GLU A 9 7.41 -42.64 -26.03
C GLU A 9 6.72 -41.54 -26.85
N GLY A 10 6.74 -40.30 -26.35
CA GLY A 10 6.59 -39.11 -27.21
C GLY A 10 5.75 -37.98 -26.63
N GLU A 11 6.46 -36.96 -26.14
CA GLU A 11 6.14 -35.54 -26.32
C GLU A 11 5.08 -34.87 -25.43
N GLY A 12 5.55 -33.82 -24.75
CA GLY A 12 4.73 -32.73 -24.24
C GLY A 12 4.59 -32.74 -22.72
N GLU A 13 5.51 -32.07 -22.03
CA GLU A 13 5.22 -31.48 -20.71
C GLU A 13 4.03 -30.52 -20.87
N GLY A 14 2.83 -31.07 -20.77
CA GLY A 14 1.60 -30.31 -20.65
C GLY A 14 1.67 -29.55 -19.33
N VAL A 15 2.00 -28.27 -19.42
CA VAL A 15 1.85 -27.30 -18.34
C VAL A 15 0.45 -27.51 -17.78
N ALA A 16 0.36 -28.11 -16.58
CA ALA A 16 -0.91 -28.29 -15.91
C ALA A 16 -1.43 -26.88 -15.63
N ASN A 17 -2.34 -26.41 -16.48
CA ASN A 17 -3.18 -25.26 -16.21
C ASN A 17 -4.03 -25.62 -14.99
N ILE A 18 -3.49 -25.36 -13.80
CA ILE A 18 -4.26 -25.36 -12.57
C ILE A 18 -5.21 -24.17 -12.71
N SER A 19 -6.39 -24.45 -13.25
CA SER A 19 -7.53 -23.54 -13.18
C SER A 19 -7.84 -23.34 -11.70
N LEU A 20 -7.32 -22.27 -11.12
CA LEU A 20 -7.72 -21.77 -9.81
C LEU A 20 -9.14 -21.23 -9.95
N VAL A 21 -10.12 -22.13 -9.92
CA VAL A 21 -11.49 -21.75 -9.57
C VAL A 21 -11.38 -21.12 -8.17
N PRO A 22 -11.79 -19.85 -7.97
CA PRO A 22 -11.84 -19.30 -6.63
C PRO A 22 -12.73 -20.17 -5.76
N PRO A 23 -12.50 -20.26 -4.45
CA PRO A 23 -13.32 -21.09 -3.56
C PRO A 23 -14.79 -20.65 -3.43
N PHE A 24 -15.23 -19.61 -4.16
CA PHE A 24 -16.39 -18.79 -3.78
C PHE A 24 -17.35 -18.44 -4.93
N THR A 25 -17.52 -19.30 -5.93
CA THR A 25 -18.55 -19.11 -6.97
C THR A 25 -19.71 -20.09 -6.78
N SER A 26 -20.54 -19.86 -5.75
CA SER A 26 -21.92 -20.39 -5.73
C SER A 26 -22.91 -19.22 -5.87
N PRO A 27 -24.01 -19.37 -6.64
CA PRO A 27 -25.04 -18.34 -6.79
C PRO A 27 -25.62 -17.86 -5.45
N ASP A 28 -25.71 -18.77 -4.46
CA ASP A 28 -26.20 -18.47 -3.11
C ASP A 28 -25.31 -17.47 -2.36
N MET A 29 -24.00 -17.45 -2.63
CA MET A 29 -23.08 -16.53 -1.97
C MET A 29 -23.13 -15.10 -2.53
N ALA A 30 -23.40 -14.94 -3.83
CA ALA A 30 -23.57 -13.62 -4.43
C ALA A 30 -24.77 -12.87 -3.81
N GLY A 31 -25.90 -13.55 -3.65
CA GLY A 31 -27.08 -12.98 -2.99
C GLY A 31 -26.85 -12.63 -1.51
N HIS A 32 -26.03 -13.42 -0.79
CA HIS A 32 -25.64 -13.07 0.58
C HIS A 32 -24.73 -11.84 0.65
N VAL A 33 -23.83 -11.66 -0.32
CA VAL A 33 -22.95 -10.48 -0.41
C VAL A 33 -23.77 -9.23 -0.71
N GLU A 34 -24.70 -9.27 -1.67
CA GLU A 34 -25.61 -8.15 -1.97
C GLU A 34 -26.48 -7.79 -0.77
N SER A 35 -27.04 -8.81 -0.09
CA SER A 35 -27.79 -8.61 1.16
C SER A 35 -26.94 -7.94 2.23
N PHE A 36 -25.70 -8.38 2.41
CA PHE A 36 -24.76 -7.78 3.36
C PHE A 36 -24.41 -6.33 3.01
N ILE A 37 -24.18 -6.02 1.73
CA ILE A 37 -23.94 -4.64 1.26
C ILE A 37 -25.14 -3.75 1.58
N SER A 38 -26.36 -4.21 1.28
CA SER A 38 -27.57 -3.43 1.57
C SER A 38 -27.75 -3.14 3.06
N VAL A 39 -27.38 -4.09 3.93
CA VAL A 39 -27.36 -3.87 5.38
C VAL A 39 -26.33 -2.81 5.74
N LEU A 40 -25.10 -2.90 5.24
CA LEU A 40 -24.07 -1.90 5.51
C LEU A 40 -24.48 -0.50 5.04
N GLU A 41 -25.14 -0.37 3.89
CA GLU A 41 -25.65 0.90 3.38
C GLU A 41 -26.72 1.49 4.28
N ARG A 42 -27.69 0.68 4.69
CA ARG A 42 -28.74 1.10 5.62
C ARG A 42 -28.16 1.53 6.97
N GLU A 43 -27.21 0.78 7.53
CA GLU A 43 -26.54 1.16 8.78
C GLU A 43 -25.71 2.44 8.59
N THR A 44 -25.07 2.64 7.43
CA THR A 44 -24.35 3.88 7.11
C THR A 44 -25.29 5.09 7.11
N GLU A 45 -26.47 4.94 6.51
CA GLU A 45 -27.49 6.00 6.44
C GLU A 45 -28.04 6.34 7.82
N MET A 46 -28.45 5.33 8.62
CA MET A 46 -28.93 5.54 9.98
C MET A 46 -27.90 6.23 10.88
N VAL A 47 -26.62 5.84 10.79
CA VAL A 47 -25.55 6.49 11.57
C VAL A 47 -25.30 7.92 11.07
N SER A 48 -25.48 8.18 9.78
CA SER A 48 -25.36 9.52 9.22
C SER A 48 -26.49 10.43 9.70
N GLU A 49 -27.74 9.96 9.72
CA GLU A 49 -28.88 10.67 10.31
C GLU A 49 -28.66 10.95 11.81
N LEU A 50 -28.18 9.96 12.56
CA LEU A 50 -27.84 10.13 13.97
C LEU A 50 -26.77 11.23 14.18
N LEU A 51 -25.84 11.40 13.25
CA LEU A 51 -24.82 12.45 13.31
C LEU A 51 -25.38 13.85 13.01
N GLU A 52 -26.52 13.96 12.32
CA GLU A 52 -27.22 15.23 12.15
C GLU A 52 -27.84 15.70 13.48
N GLU A 53 -28.36 14.77 14.28
CA GLU A 53 -28.92 15.06 15.62
C GLU A 53 -27.83 15.19 16.69
N GLU A 54 -26.86 14.26 16.71
CA GLU A 54 -25.77 14.19 17.69
C GLU A 54 -24.42 14.55 17.07
N THR A 55 -24.29 15.82 16.67
CA THR A 55 -23.10 16.33 15.96
C THR A 55 -21.79 16.22 16.75
N GLU A 56 -21.79 15.93 18.06
CA GLU A 56 -20.58 15.75 18.88
C GLU A 56 -20.28 14.27 19.20
N SER A 57 -21.11 13.33 18.72
CA SER A 57 -20.92 11.92 19.03
C SER A 57 -19.70 11.33 18.34
N LYS A 58 -18.64 11.09 19.12
CA LYS A 58 -17.43 10.40 18.64
C LYS A 58 -17.67 8.94 18.30
N TRP A 59 -18.65 8.30 18.95
CA TRP A 59 -18.96 6.89 18.74
C TRP A 59 -19.71 6.68 17.43
N ALA A 60 -20.67 7.56 17.11
CA ALA A 60 -21.34 7.55 15.81
C ALA A 60 -20.34 7.77 14.66
N ARG A 61 -19.40 8.73 14.80
CA ARG A 61 -18.32 8.94 13.82
C ARG A 61 -17.40 7.73 13.67
N LEU A 62 -17.02 7.11 14.79
CA LEU A 62 -16.18 5.92 14.76
C LEU A 62 -16.92 4.72 14.13
N ALA A 63 -18.21 4.56 14.41
CA ALA A 63 -19.06 3.56 13.77
C ALA A 63 -19.15 3.79 12.26
N LEU A 64 -19.36 5.05 11.83
CA LEU A 64 -19.37 5.42 10.42
C LEU A 64 -18.06 5.07 9.72
N LEU A 65 -16.92 5.32 10.38
CA LEU A 65 -15.60 4.95 9.87
C LEU A 65 -15.43 3.44 9.70
N PHE A 66 -15.90 2.63 10.65
CA PHE A 66 -15.86 1.17 10.54
C PHE A 66 -16.84 0.61 9.52
N LEU A 67 -18.02 1.22 9.35
CA LEU A 67 -18.98 0.85 8.30
C LEU A 67 -18.40 1.13 6.92
N LEU A 68 -17.75 2.29 6.73
CA LEU A 68 -16.96 2.57 5.53
C LEU A 68 -15.84 1.55 5.35
N GLU A 69 -15.20 1.11 6.44
CA GLU A 69 -14.12 0.13 6.35
C GLU A 69 -14.59 -1.25 5.88
N SER A 70 -15.77 -1.64 6.37
CA SER A 70 -16.39 -2.96 6.20
C SER A 70 -16.98 -3.19 4.82
N ARG A 71 -17.12 -2.14 4.00
CA ARG A 71 -17.59 -2.28 2.62
C ARG A 71 -16.67 -3.24 1.86
N PRO A 72 -17.24 -4.26 1.19
CA PRO A 72 -16.45 -5.19 0.41
C PRO A 72 -15.71 -4.42 -0.68
N ARG A 73 -14.51 -4.91 -1.01
CA ARG A 73 -13.77 -4.40 -2.17
C ARG A 73 -14.66 -4.54 -3.41
N PRO A 74 -14.62 -3.58 -4.35
CA PRO A 74 -15.23 -3.79 -5.65
C PRO A 74 -14.70 -5.12 -6.14
N SER A 75 -15.58 -6.01 -6.58
CA SER A 75 -15.17 -7.31 -7.09
C SER A 75 -14.26 -7.03 -8.29
N LEU A 76 -12.95 -7.14 -8.07
CA LEU A 76 -11.94 -7.08 -9.13
C LEU A 76 -12.36 -8.12 -10.15
N GLY A 77 -12.89 -7.67 -11.29
CA GLY A 77 -13.75 -8.43 -12.19
C GLY A 77 -13.45 -9.92 -12.26
N TRP A 78 -14.19 -10.71 -11.48
CA TRP A 78 -14.27 -12.14 -11.73
C TRP A 78 -15.32 -12.28 -12.83
N LYS A 79 -14.87 -12.34 -14.09
CA LYS A 79 -15.75 -12.65 -15.20
C LYS A 79 -16.34 -14.05 -15.00
N VAL A 80 -17.55 -14.12 -14.45
CA VAL A 80 -18.51 -15.12 -14.89
C VAL A 80 -18.90 -14.68 -16.31
N GLU A 81 -18.83 -15.60 -17.28
CA GLU A 81 -19.05 -15.32 -18.70
C GLU A 81 -20.22 -14.34 -18.93
N GLY A 82 -19.93 -13.18 -19.53
CA GLY A 82 -20.90 -12.09 -19.74
C GLY A 82 -20.65 -10.77 -18.97
N GLY A 83 -19.44 -10.60 -18.40
CA GLY A 83 -19.11 -9.52 -17.44
C GLY A 83 -19.47 -8.09 -17.85
N HIS A 84 -20.19 -7.42 -16.93
CA HIS A 84 -20.21 -5.97 -16.83
C HIS A 84 -18.84 -5.47 -16.35
N ALA A 85 -18.33 -4.40 -16.98
CA ALA A 85 -17.26 -3.61 -16.40
C ALA A 85 -17.65 -3.18 -14.98
N ILE A 86 -16.68 -3.00 -14.07
CA ILE A 86 -16.93 -2.32 -12.79
C ILE A 86 -17.67 -1.03 -13.13
N ALA A 87 -18.86 -0.83 -12.58
CA ALA A 87 -19.59 0.41 -12.85
C ALA A 87 -18.72 1.56 -12.35
N GLU A 88 -18.47 2.56 -13.20
CA GLU A 88 -17.65 3.73 -12.84
C GLU A 88 -18.11 4.37 -11.52
N GLU A 89 -19.41 4.25 -11.22
CA GLU A 89 -20.04 4.63 -9.95
C GLU A 89 -19.49 3.88 -8.72
N GLU A 90 -19.25 2.57 -8.81
CA GLU A 90 -18.68 1.76 -7.71
C GLU A 90 -17.21 2.10 -7.48
N LYS A 91 -16.46 2.33 -8.57
CA LYS A 91 -15.07 2.79 -8.52
C LYS A 91 -14.97 4.17 -7.88
N GLN A 92 -15.85 5.10 -8.27
CA GLN A 92 -15.91 6.43 -7.69
C GLN A 92 -16.31 6.38 -6.21
N ALA A 93 -17.30 5.58 -5.84
CA ALA A 93 -17.69 5.38 -4.45
C ALA A 93 -16.55 4.80 -3.59
N TRP A 94 -15.71 3.94 -4.20
CA TRP A 94 -14.51 3.40 -3.56
C TRP A 94 -13.42 4.45 -3.34
N LEU A 95 -13.19 5.34 -4.30
CA LEU A 95 -12.24 6.45 -4.17
C LEU A 95 -12.72 7.49 -3.14
N ASP A 96 -14.01 7.83 -3.18
CA ASP A 96 -14.65 8.77 -2.26
C ASP A 96 -14.60 8.30 -0.80
N ARG A 97 -14.49 6.99 -0.55
CA ARG A 97 -14.32 6.41 0.79
C ARG A 97 -13.12 7.00 1.52
N SER A 98 -11.99 7.19 0.82
CA SER A 98 -10.77 7.72 1.42
C SER A 98 -10.94 9.17 1.87
N GLU A 99 -11.63 9.99 1.07
CA GLU A 99 -11.94 11.38 1.42
C GLU A 99 -12.95 11.47 2.58
N LYS A 100 -14.00 10.63 2.57
CA LYS A 100 -14.93 10.52 3.70
C LYS A 100 -14.21 10.11 4.98
N ALA A 101 -13.30 9.14 4.91
CA ALA A 101 -12.50 8.71 6.06
C ALA A 101 -11.60 9.83 6.59
N LYS A 102 -10.96 10.63 5.72
CA LYS A 102 -10.17 11.81 6.12
C LYS A 102 -11.03 12.83 6.87
N ALA A 103 -12.21 13.16 6.35
CA ALA A 103 -13.13 14.09 6.98
C ALA A 103 -13.57 13.62 8.38
N ILE A 104 -14.00 12.36 8.50
CA ILE A 104 -14.43 11.77 9.77
C ILE A 104 -13.30 11.78 10.80
N VAL A 105 -12.08 11.43 10.39
CA VAL A 105 -10.92 11.42 11.29
C VAL A 105 -10.53 12.82 11.74
N SER A 106 -10.61 13.82 10.86
CA SER A 106 -10.39 15.23 11.23
C SER A 106 -11.33 15.67 12.36
N ASP A 107 -12.61 15.33 12.24
CA ASP A 107 -13.61 15.59 13.28
C ASP A 107 -13.33 14.82 14.58
N LEU A 108 -12.97 13.54 14.49
CA LEU A 108 -12.64 12.71 15.66
C LEU A 108 -11.43 13.26 16.43
N VAL A 109 -10.42 13.76 15.73
CA VAL A 109 -9.25 14.39 16.35
C VAL A 109 -9.66 15.67 17.10
N ARG A 110 -10.58 16.46 16.55
CA ARG A 110 -11.12 17.67 17.20
C ARG A 110 -11.94 17.33 18.45
N LEU A 111 -12.73 16.25 18.41
CA LEU A 111 -13.61 15.84 19.51
C LEU A 111 -12.89 15.09 20.64
N ASP A 112 -11.83 14.34 20.32
CA ASP A 112 -11.05 13.55 21.29
C ASP A 112 -9.55 13.69 21.00
N GLU A 113 -9.00 14.87 21.31
CA GLU A 113 -7.59 15.21 21.10
C GLU A 113 -6.64 14.20 21.74
N LYS A 114 -7.01 13.65 22.91
CA LYS A 114 -6.20 12.66 23.65
C LYS A 114 -5.92 11.42 22.81
N ARG A 115 -6.86 11.03 21.94
CA ARG A 115 -6.74 9.88 21.04
C ARG A 115 -6.44 10.27 19.59
N GLY A 116 -6.16 11.55 19.33
CA GLY A 116 -5.90 12.06 17.97
C GLY A 116 -4.77 11.35 17.22
N GLY A 117 -3.77 10.79 17.93
CA GLY A 117 -2.75 9.95 17.32
C GLY A 117 -3.31 8.61 16.81
N HIS A 118 -4.19 7.96 17.58
CA HIS A 118 -4.80 6.69 17.20
C HIS A 118 -5.72 6.83 15.98
N TYR A 119 -6.48 7.92 15.89
CA TYR A 119 -7.34 8.16 14.71
C TYR A 119 -6.52 8.41 13.44
N ARG A 120 -5.39 9.11 13.54
CA ARG A 120 -4.46 9.31 12.43
C ARG A 120 -3.77 8.01 12.00
N ASP A 121 -3.41 7.14 12.95
CA ASP A 121 -2.86 5.82 12.65
C ASP A 121 -3.92 4.91 11.96
N LEU A 122 -5.19 4.99 12.38
CA LEU A 122 -6.30 4.30 11.74
C LEU A 122 -6.54 4.82 10.32
N LEU A 123 -6.55 6.14 10.13
CA LEU A 123 -6.65 6.77 8.81
C LEU A 123 -5.51 6.31 7.90
N SER A 124 -4.27 6.30 8.40
CA SER A 124 -3.10 5.84 7.65
C SER A 124 -3.31 4.41 7.14
N THR A 125 -3.91 3.54 7.96
CA THR A 125 -4.20 2.15 7.59
C THR A 125 -5.27 2.07 6.49
N ILE A 126 -6.34 2.85 6.61
CA ILE A 126 -7.41 2.91 5.60
C ILE A 126 -6.86 3.43 4.26
N LEU A 127 -6.07 4.50 4.29
CA LEU A 127 -5.46 5.11 3.10
C LEU A 127 -4.48 4.18 2.40
N LEU A 128 -3.63 3.46 3.16
CA LEU A 128 -2.72 2.46 2.60
C LEU A 128 -3.48 1.32 1.91
N LYS A 129 -4.55 0.83 2.54
CA LYS A 129 -5.40 -0.20 1.94
C LYS A 129 -6.08 0.30 0.67
N ALA A 130 -6.62 1.52 0.69
CA ALA A 130 -7.30 2.11 -0.47
C ALA A 130 -6.35 2.29 -1.66
N ALA A 131 -5.15 2.84 -1.43
CA ALA A 131 -4.17 3.04 -2.48
C ALA A 131 -3.59 1.71 -3.01
N SER A 132 -3.42 0.71 -2.15
CA SER A 132 -3.11 -0.66 -2.59
C SER A 132 -4.19 -1.18 -3.53
N ASP A 133 -5.45 -0.96 -3.18
CA ASP A 133 -6.60 -1.46 -3.93
C ASP A 133 -6.75 -0.69 -5.27
N GLU A 134 -6.51 0.63 -5.28
CA GLU A 134 -6.50 1.46 -6.49
C GLU A 134 -5.39 1.06 -7.47
N ALA A 135 -4.16 0.84 -6.96
CA ALA A 135 -3.04 0.40 -7.78
C ALA A 135 -3.29 -0.99 -8.40
N LEU A 136 -4.03 -1.87 -7.70
CA LEU A 136 -4.51 -3.12 -8.27
C LEU A 136 -5.52 -2.85 -9.39
N LEU A 137 -6.58 -2.09 -9.11
CA LEU A 137 -7.68 -1.79 -10.06
C LEU A 137 -7.18 -1.20 -11.40
N SER A 138 -6.33 -0.17 -11.34
CA SER A 138 -5.78 0.49 -12.54
C SER A 138 -5.05 -0.48 -13.49
N ARG A 139 -4.48 -1.56 -12.95
CA ARG A 139 -3.78 -2.56 -13.78
C ARG A 139 -4.71 -3.61 -14.39
N PHE A 140 -5.81 -3.95 -13.71
CA PHE A 140 -6.83 -4.81 -14.33
C PHE A 140 -7.39 -4.14 -15.58
N GLU A 141 -7.69 -2.85 -15.51
CA GLU A 141 -8.13 -2.04 -16.65
C GLU A 141 -7.12 -2.09 -17.81
N LYS A 142 -5.84 -1.83 -17.52
CA LYS A 142 -4.78 -1.87 -18.55
C LYS A 142 -4.58 -3.25 -19.17
N LYS A 143 -4.73 -4.34 -18.40
CA LYS A 143 -4.59 -5.72 -18.91
C LYS A 143 -5.83 -6.23 -19.66
N GLU A 144 -7.01 -5.72 -19.34
CA GLU A 144 -8.22 -5.98 -20.14
C GLU A 144 -8.10 -5.38 -21.53
N GLU A 145 -7.51 -4.20 -21.67
CA GLU A 145 -7.18 -3.60 -22.97
C GLU A 145 -6.14 -4.44 -23.75
N GLU A 146 -5.22 -5.11 -23.06
CA GLU A 146 -4.16 -5.95 -23.65
C GLU A 146 -4.59 -7.42 -23.89
N GLY A 147 -5.84 -7.80 -23.56
CA GLY A 147 -6.43 -9.11 -23.90
C GLY A 147 -5.81 -10.34 -23.21
N SER A 148 -5.08 -10.17 -22.10
CA SER A 148 -4.34 -11.26 -21.44
C SER A 148 -5.07 -11.84 -20.22
N VAL A 149 -5.18 -13.18 -20.15
CA VAL A 149 -5.78 -13.90 -19.01
C VAL A 149 -4.85 -13.83 -17.79
N ILE A 150 -5.40 -13.35 -16.66
CA ILE A 150 -4.66 -13.17 -15.40
C ILE A 150 -4.62 -14.52 -14.66
N THR A 151 -3.47 -15.18 -14.63
CA THR A 151 -3.28 -16.46 -13.92
C THR A 151 -2.60 -16.32 -12.55
N HIS A 152 -2.12 -15.11 -12.18
CA HIS A 152 -1.39 -14.86 -10.93
C HIS A 152 -1.71 -13.47 -10.36
N TYR A 153 -1.59 -13.31 -9.02
CA TYR A 153 -1.73 -12.03 -8.33
C TYR A 153 -0.83 -10.98 -9.00
N PRO A 154 -1.37 -9.85 -9.49
CA PRO A 154 -0.56 -8.89 -10.21
C PRO A 154 0.35 -8.14 -9.23
N SER A 155 1.66 -8.42 -9.27
CA SER A 155 2.68 -7.62 -8.56
C SER A 155 2.60 -6.16 -9.00
N SER A 156 2.02 -5.26 -8.20
CA SER A 156 1.99 -3.83 -8.56
C SER A 156 3.41 -3.27 -8.47
N PRO A 157 4.03 -2.80 -9.58
CA PRO A 157 5.42 -2.37 -9.54
C PRO A 157 5.59 -0.98 -8.95
N THR A 158 4.53 -0.16 -8.84
CA THR A 158 4.68 1.23 -8.36
C THR A 158 3.43 1.70 -7.61
N LEU A 159 3.63 2.24 -6.40
CA LEU A 159 2.59 2.74 -5.52
C LEU A 159 2.89 4.19 -5.11
N HIS A 160 1.92 5.09 -5.31
CA HIS A 160 2.04 6.50 -4.93
C HIS A 160 1.17 6.79 -3.72
N LEU A 161 1.79 7.23 -2.63
CA LEU A 161 1.17 7.49 -1.33
C LEU A 161 1.59 8.87 -0.79
N SER A 162 1.96 9.78 -1.67
CA SER A 162 2.48 11.09 -1.29
C SER A 162 1.37 12.01 -0.76
N HIS A 163 1.70 12.86 0.22
CA HIS A 163 0.80 13.86 0.81
C HIS A 163 -0.50 13.30 1.42
N MET A 164 -0.46 12.08 1.93
CA MET A 164 -1.60 11.41 2.56
C MET A 164 -1.69 11.65 4.08
N GLY A 165 -0.72 12.36 4.67
CA GLY A 165 -0.65 12.62 6.10
C GLY A 165 -0.32 11.36 6.93
N LEU A 166 0.34 10.37 6.33
CA LEU A 166 0.67 9.11 7.00
C LEU A 166 1.61 9.37 8.18
N THR A 167 1.24 8.89 9.38
CA THR A 167 2.04 9.08 10.60
C THR A 167 2.85 7.86 10.96
N ARG A 168 2.29 6.66 10.74
CA ARG A 168 2.90 5.41 11.16
C ARG A 168 2.69 4.30 10.15
N LEU A 169 3.78 3.60 9.91
CA LEU A 169 3.83 2.36 9.16
C LEU A 169 3.87 1.19 10.15
N SER A 170 3.02 0.19 9.95
CA SER A 170 2.92 -1.01 10.80
C SER A 170 2.98 -2.28 9.95
N GLY A 171 3.37 -3.40 10.56
CA GLY A 171 3.41 -4.67 9.82
C GLY A 171 2.04 -5.07 9.25
N SER A 172 0.95 -4.76 9.97
CA SER A 172 -0.40 -5.07 9.52
C SER A 172 -0.85 -4.23 8.31
N ASN A 173 -0.42 -2.97 8.21
CA ASN A 173 -0.82 -2.09 7.11
C ASN A 173 0.08 -2.23 5.86
N ILE A 174 1.33 -2.67 6.03
CA ILE A 174 2.27 -2.89 4.93
C ILE A 174 2.26 -4.32 4.39
N ALA A 175 1.86 -5.33 5.18
CA ALA A 175 1.85 -6.73 4.73
C ALA A 175 1.16 -6.98 3.37
N PRO A 176 0.03 -6.31 3.02
CA PRO A 176 -0.58 -6.48 1.70
C PRO A 176 0.28 -6.00 0.53
N LEU A 177 1.27 -5.13 0.80
CA LEU A 177 2.13 -4.50 -0.20
C LEU A 177 3.41 -5.30 -0.49
N ILE A 178 3.54 -6.54 0.01
CA ILE A 178 4.78 -7.34 -0.07
C ILE A 178 5.35 -7.53 -1.49
N PHE A 179 4.51 -7.41 -2.52
CA PHE A 179 4.89 -7.53 -3.93
C PHE A 179 5.20 -6.19 -4.62
N VAL A 180 5.21 -5.07 -3.89
CA VAL A 180 5.49 -3.75 -4.44
C VAL A 180 6.99 -3.58 -4.71
N GLU A 181 7.33 -3.14 -5.93
CA GLU A 181 8.71 -2.82 -6.32
C GLU A 181 9.06 -1.35 -6.08
N ASP A 182 8.13 -0.41 -6.26
CA ASP A 182 8.36 1.00 -6.03
C ASP A 182 7.30 1.62 -5.14
N ILE A 183 7.73 2.42 -4.18
CA ILE A 183 6.82 3.14 -3.30
C ILE A 183 7.25 4.60 -3.14
N ARG A 184 6.31 5.52 -3.33
CA ARG A 184 6.47 6.96 -3.06
C ARG A 184 5.65 7.34 -1.84
N LEU A 185 6.32 7.79 -0.78
CA LEU A 185 5.75 8.16 0.52
C LEU A 185 6.01 9.64 0.84
N ASP A 186 6.21 10.47 -0.19
CA ASP A 186 6.66 11.85 -0.05
C ASP A 186 5.67 12.75 0.69
N GLY A 187 6.15 13.73 1.45
CA GLY A 187 5.30 14.73 2.10
C GLY A 187 4.32 14.15 3.13
N ASN A 188 4.71 13.06 3.80
CA ASN A 188 3.97 12.47 4.91
C ASN A 188 4.62 12.85 6.27
N HIS A 189 4.24 12.17 7.34
CA HIS A 189 4.77 12.38 8.69
C HIS A 189 5.37 11.09 9.28
N ILE A 190 5.93 10.24 8.41
CA ILE A 190 6.48 8.93 8.78
C ILE A 190 7.83 9.13 9.46
N LYS A 191 7.95 8.70 10.72
CA LYS A 191 9.21 8.78 11.49
C LYS A 191 9.91 7.44 11.71
N ASP A 192 9.23 6.33 11.42
CA ASP A 192 9.78 4.97 11.59
C ASP A 192 9.53 4.14 10.33
N THR A 193 10.62 3.72 9.71
CA THR A 193 10.64 2.93 8.47
C THR A 193 10.76 1.44 8.73
N ARG A 194 10.81 0.98 9.99
CA ARG A 194 11.02 -0.44 10.32
C ARG A 194 10.03 -1.38 9.64
N ALA A 195 8.77 -0.97 9.51
CA ALA A 195 7.75 -1.80 8.88
C ALA A 195 7.98 -2.01 7.37
N LEU A 196 8.76 -1.14 6.71
CA LEU A 196 9.13 -1.33 5.30
C LEU A 196 10.01 -2.55 5.09
N SER A 197 10.70 -3.06 6.12
CA SER A 197 11.54 -4.27 6.00
C SER A 197 10.78 -5.53 5.56
N LEU A 198 9.45 -5.50 5.62
CA LEU A 198 8.60 -6.59 5.14
C LEU A 198 8.47 -6.62 3.60
N LEU A 199 8.80 -5.52 2.92
CA LEU A 199 8.69 -5.35 1.48
C LEU A 199 9.90 -5.95 0.77
N SER A 200 9.99 -7.28 0.72
CA SER A 200 11.16 -7.97 0.18
C SER A 200 11.43 -7.68 -1.29
N MET A 201 10.40 -7.31 -2.07
CA MET A 201 10.50 -7.02 -3.50
C MET A 201 10.80 -5.55 -3.81
N LEU A 202 10.96 -4.69 -2.80
CA LEU A 202 11.12 -3.25 -3.00
C LEU A 202 12.47 -2.92 -3.64
N ARG A 203 12.43 -2.17 -4.74
CA ARG A 203 13.55 -1.69 -5.56
C ARG A 203 13.70 -0.18 -5.51
N ARG A 204 12.60 0.60 -5.46
CA ARG A 204 12.66 2.06 -5.34
C ARG A 204 11.83 2.56 -4.16
N LEU A 205 12.42 3.42 -3.35
CA LEU A 205 11.79 3.99 -2.18
C LEU A 205 11.99 5.51 -2.15
N SER A 206 10.90 6.27 -2.18
CA SER A 206 10.91 7.71 -1.95
C SER A 206 10.19 8.04 -0.65
N ILE A 207 10.87 8.70 0.28
CA ILE A 207 10.31 9.18 1.55
C ILE A 207 10.72 10.64 1.75
N LYS A 208 10.58 11.44 0.69
CA LYS A 208 10.94 12.86 0.72
C LYS A 208 10.04 13.64 1.69
N GLY A 209 10.53 14.66 2.37
CA GLY A 209 9.63 15.58 3.10
C GLY A 209 8.89 14.96 4.30
N ASN A 210 9.47 13.97 4.98
CA ASN A 210 8.85 13.29 6.13
C ASN A 210 9.41 13.75 7.49
N GLY A 211 10.42 14.61 7.49
CA GLY A 211 11.16 15.08 8.68
C GLY A 211 11.81 13.95 9.48
N MET A 212 12.31 12.92 8.80
CA MET A 212 13.00 11.81 9.44
C MET A 212 14.38 12.25 9.93
N ARG A 213 14.79 11.78 11.11
CA ARG A 213 16.16 11.98 11.62
C ARG A 213 17.06 10.78 11.39
N LYS A 214 16.47 9.59 11.26
CA LYS A 214 17.19 8.32 11.12
C LYS A 214 16.35 7.28 10.39
N LEU A 215 16.97 6.60 9.43
CA LEU A 215 16.41 5.43 8.78
C LEU A 215 16.61 4.19 9.65
N ARG A 216 15.59 3.32 9.69
CA ARG A 216 15.61 2.06 10.44
C ARG A 216 14.95 0.93 9.66
N GLY A 217 15.55 -0.24 9.67
CA GLY A 217 15.05 -1.43 8.96
C GLY A 217 15.28 -1.43 7.44
N VAL A 218 15.94 -0.42 6.87
CA VAL A 218 16.23 -0.33 5.42
C VAL A 218 17.29 -1.36 5.01
N ARG A 219 18.21 -1.71 5.91
CA ARG A 219 19.22 -2.76 5.70
C ARG A 219 18.66 -4.15 5.34
N LEU A 220 17.38 -4.40 5.63
CA LEU A 220 16.73 -5.69 5.35
C LEU A 220 16.16 -5.77 3.92
N LEU A 221 16.14 -4.66 3.19
CA LEU A 221 15.63 -4.57 1.82
C LEU A 221 16.71 -4.98 0.82
N GLN A 222 16.81 -6.28 0.55
CA GLN A 222 17.90 -6.88 -0.24
C GLN A 222 17.86 -6.53 -1.74
N HIS A 223 16.74 -6.04 -2.24
CA HIS A 223 16.54 -5.69 -3.66
C HIS A 223 16.44 -4.19 -3.90
N LEU A 224 16.66 -3.37 -2.86
CA LEU A 224 16.54 -1.92 -2.95
C LEU A 224 17.69 -1.33 -3.76
N GLU A 225 17.35 -0.70 -4.88
CA GLU A 225 18.29 -0.09 -5.82
C GLU A 225 18.35 1.43 -5.65
N GLU A 226 17.25 2.06 -5.23
CA GLU A 226 17.15 3.53 -5.18
C GLU A 226 16.42 3.98 -3.93
N VAL A 227 16.99 4.95 -3.23
CA VAL A 227 16.41 5.58 -2.05
C VAL A 227 16.48 7.10 -2.18
N ASP A 228 15.34 7.75 -2.11
CA ASP A 228 15.24 9.20 -1.96
C ASP A 228 14.73 9.54 -0.56
N VAL A 229 15.59 10.20 0.22
CA VAL A 229 15.28 10.70 1.56
C VAL A 229 15.53 12.21 1.65
N SER A 230 15.39 12.90 0.52
CA SER A 230 15.55 14.35 0.44
C SER A 230 14.53 15.10 1.33
N ASP A 231 14.82 16.35 1.67
CA ASP A 231 13.98 17.22 2.50
C ASP A 231 13.53 16.55 3.82
N ASN A 232 14.46 15.87 4.50
CA ASN A 232 14.24 15.30 5.83
C ASN A 232 15.11 16.03 6.87
N ASP A 233 15.01 15.62 8.14
CA ASP A 233 15.71 16.22 9.27
C ASP A 233 16.96 15.41 9.67
N ILE A 234 17.61 14.74 8.72
CA ILE A 234 18.80 13.91 9.01
C ILE A 234 19.97 14.86 9.30
N ASP A 235 20.40 14.89 10.56
CA ASP A 235 21.42 15.81 11.06
C ASP A 235 22.79 15.16 11.24
N LYS A 236 22.88 13.82 11.18
CA LYS A 236 24.14 13.10 11.37
C LYS A 236 24.24 11.87 10.47
N LYS A 237 25.49 11.47 10.17
CA LYS A 237 25.79 10.27 9.37
C LYS A 237 25.26 8.97 9.97
N GLU A 238 25.11 8.88 11.30
CA GLU A 238 24.48 7.71 11.95
C GLU A 238 22.99 7.55 11.63
N GLY A 239 22.37 8.59 11.06
CA GLY A 239 20.99 8.56 10.55
C GLY A 239 20.84 7.74 9.26
N ILE A 240 21.92 7.56 8.50
CA ILE A 240 21.95 6.86 7.20
C ILE A 240 22.86 5.63 7.22
N GLU A 241 23.33 5.22 8.40
CA GLU A 241 24.27 4.11 8.55
C GLU A 241 23.77 2.79 7.94
N GLU A 242 22.46 2.55 7.91
CA GLU A 242 21.90 1.32 7.35
C GLU A 242 22.01 1.25 5.82
N LEU A 243 22.12 2.38 5.13
CA LEU A 243 22.28 2.43 3.66
C LEU A 243 23.62 1.84 3.19
N LYS A 244 24.62 1.76 4.07
CA LYS A 244 25.90 1.09 3.78
C LYS A 244 25.74 -0.43 3.70
N GLU A 245 24.78 -0.99 4.43
CA GLU A 245 24.56 -2.44 4.54
C GLU A 245 23.71 -2.98 3.37
N VAL A 246 23.07 -2.10 2.61
CA VAL A 246 22.27 -2.46 1.44
C VAL A 246 23.18 -2.62 0.22
N ALA A 247 23.50 -3.88 -0.12
CA ALA A 247 24.41 -4.22 -1.21
C ALA A 247 23.86 -3.91 -2.61
N SER A 248 22.54 -3.92 -2.78
CA SER A 248 21.87 -3.66 -4.07
C SER A 248 21.72 -2.18 -4.41
N LEU A 249 22.03 -1.29 -3.46
CA LEU A 249 21.74 0.14 -3.55
C LEU A 249 22.68 0.81 -4.57
N LYS A 250 22.09 1.47 -5.57
CA LYS A 250 22.79 2.17 -6.65
C LYS A 250 22.67 3.67 -6.52
N ARG A 251 21.50 4.18 -6.14
CA ARG A 251 21.23 5.63 -6.05
C ARG A 251 20.71 6.03 -4.67
N VAL A 252 21.25 7.12 -4.14
CA VAL A 252 20.85 7.70 -2.86
C VAL A 252 20.71 9.21 -3.01
N ALA A 253 19.52 9.75 -2.76
CA ALA A 253 19.29 11.19 -2.70
C ALA A 253 19.11 11.65 -1.25
N LEU A 254 19.94 12.61 -0.85
CA LEU A 254 20.02 13.20 0.50
C LEU A 254 19.79 14.72 0.50
N SER A 255 19.49 15.30 -0.66
CA SER A 255 19.34 16.74 -0.82
C SER A 255 18.36 17.36 0.19
N GLY A 256 18.67 18.56 0.68
CA GLY A 256 17.81 19.25 1.66
C GLY A 256 17.78 18.62 3.06
N ASN A 257 18.74 17.76 3.41
CA ASN A 257 18.96 17.32 4.79
C ASN A 257 20.07 18.15 5.47
N PRO A 258 19.98 18.45 6.78
CA PRO A 258 21.02 19.17 7.51
C PRO A 258 22.41 18.52 7.45
N VAL A 259 22.49 17.19 7.29
CA VAL A 259 23.76 16.47 7.13
C VAL A 259 24.53 16.90 5.87
N VAL A 260 23.86 17.46 4.87
CA VAL A 260 24.44 17.91 3.60
C VAL A 260 24.80 19.40 3.60
N ASP A 261 24.29 20.17 4.56
CA ASP A 261 24.62 21.59 4.74
C ASP A 261 25.97 21.74 5.47
N CYS A 262 27.01 21.26 4.80
CA CYS A 262 28.36 21.07 5.32
C CYS A 262 29.41 21.44 4.25
N THR A 263 30.69 21.51 4.62
CA THR A 263 31.74 21.89 3.66
C THR A 263 31.92 20.83 2.57
N GLU A 264 32.56 21.19 1.45
CA GLU A 264 32.80 20.24 0.36
C GLU A 264 33.67 19.05 0.81
N GLU A 265 34.54 19.24 1.80
CA GLU A 265 35.29 18.14 2.42
C GLU A 265 34.39 17.16 3.18
N GLU A 266 33.40 17.67 3.93
CA GLU A 266 32.44 16.86 4.69
C GLU A 266 31.49 16.11 3.76
N LYS A 267 31.09 16.72 2.64
CA LYS A 267 30.34 16.05 1.57
C LYS A 267 31.14 14.90 0.96
N ALA A 268 32.42 15.10 0.68
CA ALA A 268 33.30 14.03 0.19
C ALA A 268 33.47 12.89 1.21
N GLU A 269 33.55 13.21 2.51
CA GLU A 269 33.55 12.20 3.59
C GLU A 269 32.23 11.41 3.61
N LEU A 270 31.08 12.07 3.43
CA LEU A 270 29.76 11.42 3.37
C LEU A 270 29.62 10.48 2.17
N VAL A 271 30.11 10.89 1.00
CA VAL A 271 30.15 10.03 -0.21
C VAL A 271 31.02 8.80 0.04
N SER A 272 32.21 8.99 0.63
CA SER A 272 33.09 7.88 1.01
C SER A 272 32.45 6.97 2.06
N TYR A 273 31.71 7.53 3.02
CA TYR A 273 31.02 6.80 4.09
C TYR A 273 29.92 5.87 3.56
N LEU A 274 29.18 6.28 2.53
CA LEU A 274 28.10 5.47 1.94
C LEU A 274 28.60 4.38 0.98
N GLY A 275 29.86 4.48 0.55
CA GLY A 275 30.57 3.50 -0.26
C GLY A 275 30.79 3.95 -1.70
N GLU A 276 31.97 3.61 -2.23
CA GLU A 276 32.36 3.90 -3.61
C GLU A 276 31.48 3.12 -4.61
N GLY A 277 30.96 3.80 -5.64
CA GLY A 277 30.13 3.19 -6.69
C GLY A 277 28.63 3.43 -6.59
N LYS A 278 28.15 4.15 -5.56
CA LYS A 278 26.78 4.65 -5.48
C LYS A 278 26.69 6.06 -6.07
N GLU A 279 25.64 6.33 -6.85
CA GLU A 279 25.30 7.69 -7.25
C GLU A 279 24.62 8.38 -6.07
N ILE A 280 25.32 9.35 -5.47
CA ILE A 280 24.85 10.08 -4.29
C ILE A 280 24.52 11.51 -4.72
N GLU A 281 23.25 11.88 -4.57
CA GLU A 281 22.76 13.23 -4.81
C GLU A 281 22.69 13.97 -3.46
N LEU A 282 23.53 15.00 -3.32
CA LEU A 282 23.71 15.83 -2.14
C LEU A 282 23.09 17.21 -2.38
#